data_AF-A0A6A8ESV9-F1
#
_entry.id   AF-A0A6A8ESV9-F1
#
_cell.length_a   1.000
_cell.length_b   1.000
_cell.length_c   1.000
_cell.angle_alpha   90.00
_cell.angle_beta   90.00
_cell.angle_gamma   90.00
#
_symmetry.space_group_name_H-M   'P 1'
#
loop_
_entity.id
_entity.type
_entity.pdbx_description
1 polymer ?
#
loop_
_entity_poly.entity_id
_entity_poly.type
_entity_poly.pdbx_seq_one_letter_code
_entity_poly.pdbx_strand_id
1 'polypeptide(L)'
;MSVTTENAPVQGQTTLQENRAGEGVYASLFEKINLAPASRLGDINDFLDDAALSETPAAERLTAAMQVFMERIRQSGQRVEKLDKTLIDHHIAELDFQISRQLDAVMHHQEFQQVESLWRGLKQLVDNTDYRQNVKTEILDVAKDD
;
A
#
# COMPACT_ATOMS: atom_id res chain seq x y z
N MET A 1 22.69 17.42 -62.51
CA MET A 1 22.12 16.25 -61.83
C MET A 1 23.16 15.76 -60.85
N SER A 2 23.00 15.67 -59.54
CA SER A 2 21.97 16.06 -58.59
C SER A 2 22.68 16.08 -57.23
N VAL A 3 22.34 17.04 -56.38
CA VAL A 3 22.81 17.10 -54.99
C VAL A 3 22.00 16.07 -54.21
N THR A 4 22.65 15.01 -53.72
CA THR A 4 22.01 13.99 -52.88
C THR A 4 22.12 14.40 -51.42
N THR A 5 21.04 14.96 -50.90
CA THR A 5 20.66 14.97 -49.49
C THR A 5 20.37 13.54 -49.03
N GLU A 6 21.13 13.02 -48.07
CA GLU A 6 20.80 11.76 -47.40
C GLU A 6 20.06 12.05 -46.10
N ASN A 7 18.80 11.65 -46.11
CA ASN A 7 17.82 11.78 -45.05
C ASN A 7 17.93 10.52 -44.18
N ALA A 8 18.42 10.64 -42.94
CA ALA A 8 18.54 9.52 -42.02
C ALA A 8 17.15 9.11 -41.47
N PRO A 9 16.71 7.84 -41.57
CA PRO A 9 15.63 7.33 -40.77
C PRO A 9 16.19 6.74 -39.46
N VAL A 10 15.83 7.34 -38.34
CA VAL A 10 16.04 6.76 -36.99
C VAL A 10 15.13 5.54 -36.86
N GLN A 11 15.67 4.35 -37.11
CA GLN A 11 15.00 3.10 -36.79
C GLN A 11 15.31 2.71 -35.34
N GLY A 12 14.39 3.02 -34.44
CA GLY A 12 14.32 2.38 -33.13
C GLY A 12 13.96 0.90 -33.30
N GLN A 13 14.97 0.05 -33.41
CA GLN A 13 14.79 -1.40 -33.43
C GLN A 13 14.63 -1.89 -31.98
N THR A 14 13.39 -2.23 -31.60
CA THR A 14 13.11 -3.06 -30.43
C THR A 14 13.51 -4.50 -30.74
N THR A 15 14.80 -4.82 -30.66
CA THR A 15 15.25 -6.21 -30.66
C THR A 15 15.10 -6.77 -29.26
N LEU A 16 14.15 -7.69 -29.09
CA LEU A 16 14.08 -8.59 -27.94
C LEU A 16 15.39 -9.40 -27.89
N GLN A 17 16.32 -8.98 -27.03
CA GLN A 17 17.50 -9.79 -26.73
C GLN A 17 17.07 -11.00 -25.92
N GLU A 18 17.05 -12.15 -26.59
CA GLU A 18 17.02 -13.47 -25.99
C GLU A 18 18.34 -13.64 -25.20
N ASN A 19 18.28 -13.34 -23.89
CA ASN A 19 19.46 -13.28 -23.04
C ASN A 19 19.78 -14.66 -22.46
N ARG A 20 21.06 -15.04 -22.52
CA ARG A 20 21.59 -16.34 -22.10
C ARG A 20 21.24 -16.67 -20.64
N ALA A 21 20.93 -17.94 -20.42
CA ALA A 21 20.63 -18.55 -19.14
C ALA A 21 21.68 -18.22 -18.04
N GLY A 22 21.24 -17.59 -16.95
CA GLY A 22 21.99 -17.53 -15.68
C GLY A 22 21.74 -16.28 -14.86
N GLU A 23 21.72 -15.10 -15.47
CA GLU A 23 21.48 -13.83 -14.78
C GLU A 23 20.06 -13.38 -15.08
N GLY A 24 19.13 -13.77 -14.19
CA GLY A 24 17.71 -13.50 -14.35
C GLY A 24 17.44 -12.01 -14.55
N VAL A 25 16.41 -11.68 -15.34
CA VAL A 25 15.88 -10.32 -15.55
C VAL A 25 15.77 -9.54 -14.23
N TYR A 26 15.48 -10.25 -13.14
CA TYR A 26 15.50 -9.77 -11.77
C TYR A 26 16.84 -9.14 -11.33
N ALA A 27 17.97 -9.83 -11.53
CA ALA A 27 19.29 -9.34 -11.16
C ALA A 27 19.69 -8.09 -11.96
N SER A 28 19.38 -8.07 -13.27
CA SER A 28 19.65 -6.92 -14.14
C SER A 28 18.82 -5.68 -13.78
N LEU A 29 17.59 -5.86 -13.29
CA LEU A 29 16.77 -4.75 -12.79
C LEU A 29 17.34 -4.16 -11.50
N PHE A 30 17.80 -5.00 -10.57
CA PHE A 30 18.42 -4.59 -9.32
C PHE A 30 19.74 -3.84 -9.53
N GLU A 31 20.56 -4.31 -10.49
CA GLU A 31 21.78 -3.63 -10.90
C GLU A 31 21.50 -2.22 -11.47
N LYS A 32 20.45 -2.07 -12.30
CA LYS A 32 20.04 -0.77 -12.85
C LYS A 32 19.59 0.24 -11.80
N ILE A 33 19.10 -0.22 -10.65
CA ILE A 33 18.67 0.64 -9.54
C ILE A 33 19.73 0.77 -8.44
N ASN A 34 20.95 0.25 -8.66
CA ASN A 34 22.05 0.21 -7.68
C ASN A 34 21.70 -0.50 -6.36
N LEU A 35 20.88 -1.55 -6.42
CA LEU A 35 20.59 -2.41 -5.26
C LEU A 35 21.13 -3.82 -5.51
N ALA A 36 21.58 -4.50 -4.45
CA ALA A 36 21.87 -5.92 -4.50
C ALA A 36 20.55 -6.72 -4.45
N PRO A 37 20.38 -7.80 -5.23
CA PRO A 37 19.20 -8.65 -5.14
C PRO A 37 19.08 -9.26 -3.73
N ALA A 38 17.86 -9.30 -3.19
CA ALA A 38 17.63 -9.84 -1.85
C ALA A 38 18.07 -11.31 -1.76
N SER A 39 18.76 -11.63 -0.67
CA SER A 39 19.28 -12.98 -0.42
C SER A 39 18.23 -13.93 0.18
N ARG A 40 17.12 -13.38 0.69
CA ARG A 40 16.02 -14.13 1.32
C ARG A 40 14.68 -13.54 0.90
N LEU A 41 13.71 -14.43 0.67
CA LEU A 41 12.29 -14.08 0.67
C LEU A 41 11.82 -14.03 2.12
N GLY A 42 11.57 -12.82 2.64
CA GLY A 42 10.83 -12.62 3.89
C GLY A 42 9.34 -12.84 3.66
N ASP A 43 8.61 -13.22 4.72
CA ASP A 43 7.16 -13.22 4.68
C ASP A 43 6.68 -11.75 4.73
N ILE A 44 5.57 -11.40 4.08
CA ILE A 44 5.04 -10.03 4.18
C ILE A 44 4.68 -9.66 5.62
N ASN A 45 4.35 -10.66 6.44
CA ASN A 45 4.05 -10.48 7.85
C ASN A 45 5.26 -9.98 8.66
N ASP A 46 6.48 -10.15 8.15
CA ASP A 46 7.70 -9.62 8.77
C ASP A 46 7.76 -8.07 8.70
N PHE A 47 6.89 -7.45 7.88
CA PHE A 47 6.85 -6.00 7.64
C PHE A 47 5.66 -5.28 8.28
N LEU A 48 4.91 -5.94 9.17
CA LEU A 48 3.77 -5.33 9.87
C LEU A 48 4.19 -4.32 10.95
N ASP A 49 5.42 -4.43 11.44
CA ASP A 49 6.00 -3.54 12.44
C ASP A 49 6.84 -2.43 11.77
N ASP A 50 6.57 -1.17 12.15
CA ASP A 50 7.23 0.00 11.56
C ASP A 50 8.74 0.04 11.85
N ALA A 51 9.17 -0.43 13.03
CA ALA A 51 10.58 -0.53 13.37
C ALA A 51 11.25 -1.64 12.54
N ALA A 52 10.61 -2.81 12.41
CA ALA A 52 11.11 -3.90 11.56
C ALA A 52 11.23 -3.49 10.08
N LEU A 53 10.28 -2.71 9.57
CA LEU A 53 10.31 -2.18 8.21
C LEU A 53 11.47 -1.19 7.99
N SER A 54 11.73 -0.32 8.96
CA SER A 54 12.83 0.66 8.90
C SER A 54 14.21 -0.02 8.90
N GLU A 55 14.39 -1.03 9.75
CA GLU A 55 15.67 -1.74 9.88
C GLU A 55 15.96 -2.69 8.71
N THR A 56 14.95 -3.05 7.92
CA THR A 56 15.14 -3.96 6.76
C THR A 56 15.79 -3.24 5.57
N PRO A 57 16.81 -3.84 4.92
CA PRO A 57 17.39 -3.34 3.68
C PRO A 57 16.34 -3.09 2.59
N ALA A 58 16.49 -2.01 1.83
CA ALA A 58 15.55 -1.64 0.77
C ALA A 58 15.36 -2.74 -0.29
N ALA A 59 16.40 -3.53 -0.56
CA ALA A 59 16.36 -4.64 -1.49
C ALA A 59 15.39 -5.74 -1.08
N GLU A 60 15.39 -6.10 0.20
CA GLU A 60 14.52 -7.13 0.76
C GLU A 60 13.07 -6.66 0.77
N ARG A 61 12.83 -5.40 1.15
CA ARG A 61 11.49 -4.78 1.10
C ARG A 61 10.92 -4.74 -0.32
N LEU A 62 11.74 -4.33 -1.30
CA LEU A 62 11.32 -4.29 -2.70
C LEU A 62 10.98 -5.69 -3.23
N THR A 63 11.80 -6.68 -2.86
CA THR A 63 11.61 -8.09 -3.26
C THR A 63 10.27 -8.63 -2.74
N ALA A 64 9.98 -8.42 -1.46
CA ALA A 64 8.73 -8.84 -0.85
C ALA A 64 7.51 -8.13 -1.47
N ALA A 65 7.61 -6.80 -1.65
CA ALA A 65 6.55 -6.01 -2.29
C ALA A 65 6.26 -6.49 -3.72
N MET A 66 7.30 -6.76 -4.51
CA MET A 66 7.16 -7.22 -5.90
C MET A 66 6.51 -8.62 -5.98
N GLN A 67 6.78 -9.49 -5.02
CA GLN A 67 6.17 -10.82 -4.94
C GLN A 67 4.69 -10.76 -4.64
N VAL A 68 4.30 -9.99 -3.62
CA VAL A 68 2.88 -9.79 -3.29
C VAL A 68 2.16 -9.14 -4.45
N PHE A 69 2.78 -8.16 -5.10
CA PHE A 69 2.22 -7.52 -6.27
C PHE A 69 2.03 -8.50 -7.45
N MET A 70 3.03 -9.33 -7.77
CA MET A 70 2.89 -10.36 -8.80
C MET A 70 1.80 -11.38 -8.46
N GLU A 71 1.72 -11.81 -7.20
CA GLU A 71 0.68 -12.73 -6.76
C GLU A 71 -0.72 -12.13 -6.92
N ARG A 72 -0.88 -10.85 -6.58
CA ARG A 72 -2.14 -10.12 -6.77
C ARG A 72 -2.52 -9.97 -8.23
N ILE A 73 -1.55 -9.63 -9.11
CA ILE A 73 -1.79 -9.60 -10.56
C ILE A 73 -2.21 -10.99 -11.05
N ARG A 74 -1.52 -12.05 -10.62
CA ARG A 74 -1.83 -13.43 -11.01
C ARG A 74 -3.26 -13.81 -10.63
N GLN A 75 -3.71 -13.43 -9.44
CA GLN A 75 -5.08 -13.67 -8.97
C GLN A 75 -6.12 -12.84 -9.74
N SER A 76 -5.77 -11.61 -10.16
CA SER A 76 -6.66 -10.76 -10.95
C SER A 76 -6.85 -11.22 -12.40
N GLY A 77 -5.97 -12.08 -12.91
CA GLY A 77 -5.99 -12.57 -14.30
C GLY A 77 -5.71 -11.49 -15.35
N GLN A 78 -5.34 -10.27 -14.95
CA GLN A 78 -5.04 -9.18 -15.88
C GLN A 78 -3.67 -9.38 -16.53
N ARG A 79 -3.63 -9.23 -17.87
CA ARG A 79 -2.39 -9.25 -18.63
C ARG A 79 -1.72 -7.88 -18.50
N VAL A 80 -0.73 -7.78 -17.64
CA VAL A 80 0.04 -6.55 -17.43
C VAL A 80 1.14 -6.48 -18.50
N GLU A 81 0.97 -5.59 -19.48
CA GLU A 81 1.99 -5.34 -20.51
C GLU A 81 3.12 -4.44 -20.00
N LYS A 82 2.83 -3.57 -19.02
CA LYS A 82 3.80 -2.65 -18.42
C LYS A 82 3.44 -2.32 -16.98
N LEU A 83 4.44 -2.35 -16.10
CA LEU A 83 4.31 -1.84 -14.74
C LEU A 83 4.45 -0.32 -14.77
N ASP A 84 3.31 0.36 -14.82
CA ASP A 84 3.23 1.82 -14.77
C ASP A 84 2.65 2.28 -13.42
N LYS A 85 3.00 3.50 -13.01
CA LYS A 85 2.52 4.12 -11.78
C LYS A 85 0.98 4.08 -11.68
N THR A 86 0.30 4.31 -12.80
CA THR A 86 -1.17 4.31 -12.88
C THR A 86 -1.80 2.97 -12.51
N LEU A 87 -1.14 1.85 -12.83
CA LEU A 87 -1.60 0.52 -12.46
C LEU A 87 -1.48 0.29 -10.95
N ILE A 88 -0.38 0.74 -10.36
CA ILE A 88 -0.15 0.68 -8.92
C ILE A 88 -1.19 1.55 -8.19
N ASP A 89 -1.37 2.80 -8.62
CA ASP A 89 -2.36 3.72 -8.05
C ASP A 89 -3.79 3.14 -8.15
N HIS A 90 -4.12 2.44 -9.26
CA HIS A 90 -5.41 1.77 -9.41
C HIS A 90 -5.62 0.66 -8.38
N HIS A 91 -4.62 -0.21 -8.18
CA HIS A 91 -4.73 -1.29 -7.19
C HIS A 91 -4.71 -0.76 -5.74
N ILE A 92 -4.01 0.34 -5.46
CA ILE A 92 -4.10 1.04 -4.17
C ILE A 92 -5.52 1.53 -3.94
N ALA A 93 -6.13 2.21 -4.92
CA ALA A 93 -7.51 2.69 -4.80
C ALA A 93 -8.53 1.55 -4.61
N GLU A 94 -8.30 0.41 -5.26
CA GLU A 94 -9.14 -0.79 -5.07
C GLU A 94 -9.02 -1.35 -3.64
N LEU A 95 -7.80 -1.42 -3.10
CA LEU A 95 -7.56 -1.82 -1.71
C LEU A 95 -8.22 -0.85 -0.72
N ASP A 96 -8.02 0.45 -0.91
CA ASP A 96 -8.62 1.49 -0.09
C ASP A 96 -10.15 1.36 -0.10
N PHE A 97 -10.75 1.14 -1.28
CA PHE A 97 -12.18 0.92 -1.39
C PHE A 97 -12.66 -0.31 -0.61
N GLN A 98 -11.94 -1.43 -0.68
CA GLN A 98 -12.28 -2.64 0.07
C GLN A 98 -12.19 -2.43 1.59
N ILE A 99 -11.12 -1.76 2.04
CA ILE A 99 -10.89 -1.44 3.45
C ILE A 99 -11.97 -0.46 3.94
N SER A 100 -12.22 0.63 3.20
CA SER A 100 -13.26 1.60 3.53
C SER A 100 -14.64 0.95 3.63
N ARG A 101 -15.00 0.06 2.71
CA ARG A 101 -16.29 -0.64 2.77
C ARG A 101 -16.42 -1.52 4.02
N GLN A 102 -15.35 -2.21 4.40
CA GLN A 102 -15.35 -3.02 5.61
C GLN A 102 -15.41 -2.15 6.87
N LEU A 103 -14.64 -1.07 6.88
CA LEU A 103 -14.66 -0.09 7.97
C LEU A 103 -16.05 0.54 8.11
N ASP A 104 -16.67 0.94 7.01
CA ASP A 104 -18.02 1.48 6.99
C ASP A 104 -19.01 0.46 7.58
N ALA A 105 -18.92 -0.81 7.22
CA ALA A 105 -19.79 -1.84 7.79
C ALA A 105 -19.65 -1.97 9.32
N VAL A 106 -18.41 -1.87 9.83
CA VAL A 106 -18.13 -1.91 11.28
C VAL A 106 -18.61 -0.64 11.97
N MET A 107 -18.30 0.53 11.43
CA MET A 107 -18.66 1.84 11.99
C MET A 107 -20.17 2.09 11.98
N HIS A 108 -20.89 1.54 11.01
CA HIS A 108 -22.35 1.65 10.92
C HIS A 108 -23.10 0.52 11.63
N HIS A 109 -22.40 -0.35 12.36
CA HIS A 109 -23.04 -1.39 13.16
C HIS A 109 -23.79 -0.76 14.35
N GLN A 110 -25.03 -1.17 14.60
CA GLN A 110 -25.88 -0.53 15.61
C GLN A 110 -25.28 -0.56 17.02
N GLU A 111 -24.71 -1.70 17.43
CA GLU A 111 -24.06 -1.82 18.74
C GLU A 111 -22.85 -0.88 18.88
N PHE A 112 -22.07 -0.74 17.81
CA PHE A 112 -20.92 0.16 17.80
C PHE A 112 -21.37 1.62 17.88
N GLN A 113 -22.38 2.01 17.09
CA GLN A 113 -22.92 3.37 17.10
C GLN A 113 -23.54 3.75 18.44
N GLN A 114 -24.20 2.83 19.14
CA GLN A 114 -24.73 3.09 20.48
C GLN A 114 -23.60 3.46 21.45
N VAL A 115 -22.54 2.66 21.49
CA VAL A 115 -21.37 2.90 22.34
C VAL A 115 -20.63 4.18 21.91
N GLU A 116 -20.40 4.37 20.60
CA GLU A 116 -19.73 5.57 20.07
C GLU A 116 -20.53 6.84 20.43
N SER A 117 -21.85 6.83 20.29
CA SER A 117 -22.69 7.98 20.59
C SER A 117 -22.60 8.38 22.07
N LEU A 118 -22.56 7.39 22.98
CA LEU A 118 -22.40 7.61 24.42
C LEU A 118 -21.03 8.23 24.73
N TRP A 119 -19.94 7.65 24.21
CA TRP A 119 -18.58 8.13 24.43
C TRP A 119 -18.33 9.49 23.79
N ARG A 120 -18.87 9.75 22.60
CA ARG A 120 -18.78 11.07 21.95
C ARG A 120 -19.57 12.12 22.71
N GLY A 121 -20.74 11.77 23.24
CA GLY A 121 -21.51 12.64 24.12
C GLY A 121 -20.76 12.98 25.41
N LEU A 122 -20.16 11.98 26.06
CA LEU A 122 -19.32 12.19 27.24
C LEU A 122 -18.08 13.05 26.90
N LYS A 123 -17.41 12.77 25.79
CA LYS A 123 -16.27 13.57 25.32
C LYS A 123 -16.68 15.03 25.10
N GLN A 124 -17.83 15.26 24.47
CA GLN A 124 -18.38 16.61 24.30
C GLN A 124 -18.69 17.30 25.64
N LEU A 125 -19.21 16.57 26.64
CA LEU A 125 -19.43 17.11 27.98
C LEU A 125 -18.12 17.55 28.63
N VAL A 126 -17.09 16.68 28.58
CA VAL A 126 -15.76 16.96 29.13
C VAL A 126 -15.13 18.15 28.42
N ASP A 127 -15.17 18.20 27.09
CA ASP A 127 -14.53 19.26 26.30
C ASP A 127 -15.18 20.64 26.48
N ASN A 128 -16.49 20.68 26.79
CA ASN A 128 -17.21 21.93 27.04
C ASN A 128 -17.23 22.33 28.52
N THR A 129 -16.67 21.53 29.42
CA THR A 129 -16.63 21.84 30.86
C THR A 129 -15.33 22.54 31.23
N ASP A 130 -15.43 23.76 31.77
CA ASP A 130 -14.26 24.44 32.36
C ASP A 130 -13.93 23.90 33.75
N TYR A 131 -13.04 22.92 33.80
CA TYR A 131 -12.55 22.33 35.04
C TYR A 131 -11.75 23.30 35.94
N ARG A 132 -11.39 24.50 35.45
CA ARG A 132 -10.73 25.54 36.27
C ARG A 132 -11.68 26.17 37.28
N GLN A 133 -12.99 25.99 37.11
CA GLN A 133 -14.03 26.49 38.01
C GLN A 133 -14.37 25.50 39.14
N ASN A 134 -13.44 24.59 39.51
CA ASN A 134 -13.65 23.55 40.52
C ASN A 134 -14.84 22.62 40.24
N VAL A 135 -15.12 22.35 38.96
CA VAL A 135 -16.14 21.38 38.56
C VAL A 135 -15.55 19.96 38.62
N LYS A 136 -16.35 18.98 39.06
CA LYS A 136 -16.00 17.56 39.02
C LYS A 136 -17.06 16.80 38.22
N THR A 137 -16.60 15.85 37.40
CA THR A 137 -17.46 14.96 36.63
C THR A 137 -17.19 13.53 37.11
N GLU A 138 -18.23 12.85 37.59
CA GLU A 138 -18.18 11.44 37.98
C GLU A 138 -19.04 10.65 36.99
N ILE A 139 -18.54 9.49 36.56
CA ILE A 139 -19.17 8.64 35.55
C ILE A 139 -19.56 7.34 36.23
N LEU A 140 -20.81 6.93 36.04
CA LEU A 140 -21.33 5.65 36.49
C LEU A 140 -21.84 4.88 35.27
N ASP A 141 -21.33 3.67 35.09
CA ASP A 141 -21.74 2.76 34.02
C ASP A 141 -22.90 1.88 34.51
N VAL A 142 -24.11 2.15 34.01
CA VAL A 142 -25.35 1.43 34.35
C VAL A 142 -26.24 1.37 33.10
N ALA A 143 -26.83 0.21 32.83
CA ALA A 143 -27.80 0.05 31.74
C ALA A 143 -29.16 0.64 32.13
N LYS A 144 -29.92 1.15 31.16
CA LYS A 144 -31.23 1.78 31.44
C LYS A 144 -32.26 0.81 32.02
N ASP A 145 -32.14 -0.47 31.68
CA ASP A 145 -33.08 -1.52 32.06
C ASP A 145 -32.62 -2.32 33.31
N ASP A 146 -31.46 -1.97 33.89
CA ASP A 146 -30.99 -2.45 35.21
C ASP A 146 -31.46 -1.50 36.33
#